data_AF-A0A940DH93-F1
#
_entry.id   AF-A0A940DH93-F1
#
_cell.length_a   1.000
_cell.length_b   1.000
_cell.length_c   1.000
_cell.angle_alpha   90.00
_cell.angle_beta   90.00
_cell.angle_gamma   90.00
#
_symmetry.space_group_name_H-M   'P 1'
#
loop_
_entity.id
_entity.type
_entity.pdbx_description
1 polymer ?
#
loop_
_entity_poly.entity_id
_entity_poly.type
_entity_poly.pdbx_seq_one_letter_code
_entity_poly.pdbx_strand_id
1 'polypeptide(L)' 'MDKEKSGGIAQIAKEELTSLKIGRACCKRAFLAGIIRGAGNFYVDHEGFGVKVALPSAELIAKCAGLVKNLVGNEPEVIM' A
#
# COMPACT_ATOMS: atom_id res chain seq x y z
N MET A 1 -16.21 -26.41 11.91
CA MET A 1 -15.92 -25.79 13.21
C MET A 1 -15.02 -24.60 12.96
N ASP A 2 -15.71 -23.50 12.70
CA ASP A 2 -15.22 -22.21 12.27
C ASP A 2 -14.28 -21.63 13.32
N LYS A 3 -13.01 -21.43 12.94
CA LYS A 3 -12.07 -20.66 13.77
C LYS A 3 -12.43 -19.20 13.60
N GLU A 4 -13.19 -18.68 14.56
CA GLU A 4 -13.39 -17.27 14.83
C GLU A 4 -12.02 -16.58 14.83
N LYS A 5 -11.70 -15.84 13.76
CA LYS A 5 -10.50 -15.00 13.72
C LYS A 5 -10.70 -13.88 14.73
N SER A 6 -10.18 -14.07 15.94
CA SER A 6 -10.19 -13.08 17.04
C SER A 6 -9.20 -11.93 16.82
N GLY A 7 -9.13 -11.42 15.59
CA GLY A 7 -8.41 -10.18 15.28
C GLY A 7 -9.37 -9.00 15.35
N GLY A 8 -8.99 -7.91 16.04
CA GLY A 8 -9.77 -6.66 15.97
C GLY A 8 -9.94 -6.20 14.52
N ILE A 9 -10.93 -5.35 14.24
CA ILE A 9 -11.31 -4.89 12.89
C ILE A 9 -10.09 -4.42 12.08
N ALA A 10 -9.15 -3.73 12.73
CA ALA A 10 -7.91 -3.26 12.11
C ALA A 10 -7.01 -4.40 11.59
N GLN A 11 -6.96 -5.52 12.30
CA GLN A 11 -6.17 -6.68 11.89
C GLN A 11 -6.80 -7.37 10.68
N ILE A 12 -8.12 -7.54 10.71
CA ILE A 12 -8.88 -8.11 9.58
C ILE A 12 -8.66 -7.25 8.32
N ALA A 13 -8.78 -5.93 8.44
CA ALA A 13 -8.57 -5.02 7.32
C ALA A 13 -7.15 -5.14 6.70
N LYS A 14 -6.11 -5.32 7.52
CA LYS A 14 -4.74 -5.52 7.02
C LYS A 14 -4.62 -6.82 6.24
N GLU A 15 -5.16 -7.92 6.75
CA GLU A 15 -5.12 -9.24 6.09
C GLU A 15 -5.85 -9.22 4.74
N GLU A 16 -7.00 -8.56 4.68
CA GLU A 16 -7.76 -8.35 3.44
C GLU A 16 -6.95 -7.52 2.44
N LEU A 17 -6.36 -6.40 2.89
CA LEU A 17 -5.55 -5.54 2.03
C LEU A 17 -4.32 -6.25 1.46
N THR A 18 -3.64 -7.09 2.25
CA THR A 18 -2.50 -7.86 1.77
C THR A 18 -2.92 -8.95 0.77
N SER A 19 -3.97 -9.72 1.09
CA SER A 19 -4.40 -10.87 0.27
C SER A 19 -5.15 -10.50 -1.02
N LEU A 20 -5.66 -9.26 -1.12
CA LEU A 20 -6.43 -8.80 -2.28
C LEU A 20 -5.66 -8.92 -3.60
N LYS A 21 -6.12 -9.77 -4.52
CA LYS A 21 -5.51 -9.91 -5.85
C LYS A 21 -6.07 -8.85 -6.80
N ILE A 22 -5.19 -8.00 -7.34
CA ILE A 22 -5.59 -6.88 -8.21
C ILE A 22 -5.12 -7.16 -9.64
N GLY A 23 -6.04 -7.60 -10.49
CA GLY A 23 -5.73 -7.98 -11.87
C GLY A 23 -5.54 -6.78 -12.80
N ARG A 24 -6.61 -6.00 -13.01
CA ARG A 24 -6.65 -4.93 -14.02
C ARG A 24 -5.79 -3.71 -13.62
N ALA A 25 -5.14 -3.09 -14.59
CA ALA A 25 -4.31 -1.90 -14.38
C ALA A 25 -5.08 -0.72 -13.75
N CYS A 26 -6.34 -0.51 -14.14
CA CYS A 26 -7.19 0.52 -13.53
C CYS A 26 -7.43 0.27 -12.04
N CYS A 27 -7.63 -0.98 -11.64
CA CYS A 27 -7.81 -1.36 -10.23
C CYS A 27 -6.51 -1.20 -9.43
N LYS A 28 -5.35 -1.47 -10.04
CA LYS A 28 -4.03 -1.25 -9.41
C LYS A 28 -3.82 0.25 -9.11
N ARG A 29 -4.17 1.12 -10.06
CA ARG A 29 -4.14 2.58 -9.85
C ARG A 29 -5.10 3.03 -8.76
N ALA A 30 -6.34 2.52 -8.78
CA ALA A 30 -7.35 2.85 -7.77
C ALA A 30 -6.91 2.42 -6.35
N PHE A 31 -6.31 1.24 -6.23
CA PHE A 31 -5.75 0.77 -4.95
C PHE A 31 -4.65 1.69 -4.45
N LEU A 32 -3.66 2.00 -5.30
CA LEU A 32 -2.55 2.88 -4.93
C LEU A 32 -3.04 4.30 -4.58
N ALA A 33 -4.04 4.81 -5.31
CA ALA A 33 -4.67 6.10 -5.00
C ALA A 33 -5.36 6.09 -3.63
N GLY A 34 -6.04 4.99 -3.27
CA GLY A 34 -6.63 4.81 -1.94
C GLY A 34 -5.57 4.81 -0.84
N ILE A 35 -4.45 4.11 -1.05
CA ILE A 35 -3.31 4.09 -0.12
C ILE A 35 -2.72 5.49 0.05
N ILE A 36 -2.42 6.19 -1.05
CA ILE A 36 -1.86 7.55 -1.01
C ILE A 36 -2.84 8.51 -0.32
N ARG A 37 -4.15 8.38 -0.55
CA ARG A 37 -5.14 9.25 0.09
C ARG A 37 -5.29 8.97 1.58
N GLY A 38 -5.25 7.70 1.98
CA GLY A 38 -5.48 7.29 3.37
C GLY A 38 -4.25 7.37 4.26
N ALA A 39 -3.05 7.17 3.72
CA ALA A 39 -1.81 7.03 4.47
C ALA A 39 -0.62 7.80 3.87
N GLY A 40 -0.84 8.54 2.78
CA GLY A 40 0.20 9.33 2.13
C GLY A 40 0.38 10.72 2.74
N ASN A 41 1.63 11.13 2.82
CA ASN A 41 2.06 12.49 3.16
C ASN A 41 2.85 13.05 1.98
N PHE A 42 2.38 14.16 1.42
CA PHE A 42 3.12 14.88 0.38
C PHE A 42 4.15 15.78 1.03
N TYR A 43 5.34 15.80 0.47
CA TYR A 43 6.41 16.67 0.91
C TYR A 43 7.03 17.38 -0.28
N VAL A 44 7.54 18.58 0.01
CA VAL A 44 8.34 19.38 -0.91
C VAL A 44 9.49 19.93 -0.07
N ASP A 45 10.71 19.59 -0.45
CA ASP A 45 11.93 20.00 0.24
C ASP A 45 13.02 20.37 -0.77
N HIS A 46 14.24 20.57 -0.28
CA HIS A 46 15.39 20.92 -1.12
C HIS A 46 15.83 19.78 -2.05
N GLU A 47 15.42 18.54 -1.78
CA GLU A 47 15.76 17.34 -2.58
C GLU A 47 14.68 17.02 -3.63
N GLY A 48 13.48 17.60 -3.50
CA GLY A 48 12.45 17.57 -4.54
C GLY A 48 11.03 17.57 -3.99
N PHE A 49 10.13 16.93 -4.73
CA PHE A 49 8.75 16.68 -4.29
C PHE A 49 8.45 15.19 -4.36
N GLY A 50 7.64 14.71 -3.43
CA GLY A 50 7.31 13.29 -3.38
C GLY A 50 6.14 12.96 -2.48
N VAL A 51 5.90 11.66 -2.32
CA VAL A 51 4.90 11.11 -1.41
C VAL A 51 5.56 10.05 -0.54
N LYS A 52 5.45 10.21 0.79
CA LYS A 52 5.81 9.19 1.77
C LYS A 52 4.55 8.49 2.24
N VAL A 53 4.56 7.17 2.33
CA VAL A 53 3.42 6.39 2.81
C VAL A 53 3.89 5.53 3.96
N ALA A 54 3.28 5.71 5.14
CA ALA A 54 3.54 4.87 6.30
C ALA A 54 2.51 3.74 6.36
N LEU A 55 2.95 2.49 6.31
CA LEU A 55 2.08 1.32 6.27
C LEU A 55 2.40 0.36 7.43
N PRO A 56 1.39 -0.32 8.00
CA PRO A 56 1.55 -1.08 9.24
C PRO A 56 2.15 -2.48 9.05
N SER A 57 2.48 -2.90 7.84
CA SER A 57 3.09 -4.21 7.57
C SER A 57 4.04 -4.18 6.39
N ALA A 58 5.15 -4.93 6.51
CA ALA A 58 6.15 -5.09 5.46
C ALA A 58 5.56 -5.69 4.17
N GLU A 59 4.59 -6.61 4.31
CA GLU A 59 3.90 -7.23 3.18
C GLU A 59 3.12 -6.20 2.34
N LEU A 60 2.44 -5.25 3.01
CA LEU A 60 1.69 -4.20 2.33
C LEU A 60 2.63 -3.18 1.67
N ILE A 61 3.76 -2.88 2.32
CA ILE A 61 4.83 -2.06 1.74
C ILE A 61 5.36 -2.70 0.46
N ALA A 62 5.76 -3.98 0.51
CA ALA A 62 6.27 -4.71 -0.65
C ALA A 62 5.24 -4.77 -1.79
N LYS A 63 3.96 -4.99 -1.46
CA LYS A 63 2.87 -4.95 -2.44
C LYS A 63 2.74 -3.58 -3.11
N CYS A 64 2.75 -2.49 -2.33
CA CYS A 64 2.67 -1.13 -2.87
C CYS A 64 3.90 -0.79 -3.73
N ALA A 65 5.10 -1.17 -3.29
CA ALA A 65 6.32 -0.98 -4.07
C ALA A 65 6.25 -1.71 -5.42
N GLY A 66 5.77 -2.96 -5.42
CA GLY A 66 5.51 -3.71 -6.65
C GLY A 66 4.46 -3.03 -7.55
N LEU A 67 3.41 -2.44 -6.99
CA LEU A 67 2.41 -1.71 -7.78
C LEU A 67 3.00 -0.43 -8.41
N VAL A 68 3.83 0.32 -7.69
CA VAL A 68 4.50 1.51 -8.21
C VAL A 68 5.42 1.13 -9.38
N LYS A 69 6.26 0.10 -9.20
CA LYS A 69 7.14 -0.41 -10.26
C LYS A 69 6.36 -0.82 -11.51
N ASN A 70 5.24 -1.53 -11.33
CA ASN A 70 4.40 -1.99 -12.45
C ASN A 70 3.63 -0.87 -13.17
N LEU A 71 3.26 0.20 -12.46
CA LEU A 71 2.41 1.26 -13.01
C LEU A 71 3.19 2.44 -13.56
N VAL A 72 4.34 2.75 -12.95
CA VAL A 72 5.11 3.98 -13.20
C VAL A 72 6.50 3.66 -13.76
N GLY A 73 6.98 2.42 -13.64
CA GLY A 73 8.31 2.01 -14.11
C GLY A 73 9.48 2.45 -13.21
N ASN A 74 9.19 3.16 -12.11
CA ASN A 74 10.17 3.60 -11.12
C ASN A 74 10.11 2.73 -9.87
N GLU A 75 11.24 2.55 -9.19
CA GLU A 75 11.30 1.88 -7.89
C GLU A 75 11.16 2.92 -6.76
N PRO A 76 10.16 2.78 -5.86
CA PRO A 76 10.08 3.64 -4.70
C PRO A 76 11.14 3.26 -3.67
N GLU A 77 11.62 4.24 -2.93
CA GLU A 77 12.44 4.01 -1.75
C GLU A 77 11.62 3.30 -0.66
N VAL A 78 12.18 2.24 -0.08
CA VAL A 78 11.56 1.47 1.01
C VAL A 78 12.40 1.64 2.26
N ILE A 79 11.80 2.26 3.28
CA ILE A 79 12.39 2.46 4.60
C ILE A 79 11.63 1.56 5.57
N MET A 80 12.34 0.66 6.25
CA MET A 80 11.77 -0.32 7.20
C MET A 80 11.94 0.12 8.65
#